data_AF-A0A3Q0QWG9-F1
#
_entry.id   AF-A0A3Q0QWG9-F1
#
_cell.length_a   1.000
_cell.length_b   1.000
_cell.length_c   1.000
_cell.angle_alpha   90.00
_cell.angle_beta   90.00
_cell.angle_gamma   90.00
#
_symmetry.space_group_name_H-M   'P 1'
#
loop_
_entity.id
_entity.type
_entity.pdbx_description
1 polymer ?
#
loop_
_entity_poly.entity_id
_entity_poly.type
_entity_poly.pdbx_seq_one_letter_code
_entity_poly.pdbx_strand_id
1 'polypeptide(L)'
;MALCNKHVFSKWSKHALSCSFILFFLKGIILSFQTRLFPELKSCLERCEELWERVEGVRHKLTRILNPAKLTPYLRQCKVIDEQDEDEVLNSTQYPLRISKAGRLLDILRGQGQRGLQAFMESLEFYHPEQYTQLTGQQPTHRCSLILEGLTQFLLLEVRKLREQLRNSRLCERRLSQRCRMAEEERSRAERKAQDLRHDKLQLERFG
;
A
#
# COMPACT_ATOMS: atom_id res chain seq x y z
N MET A 1 11.02 6.12 -32.20
CA MET A 1 12.50 6.23 -32.24
C MET A 1 12.86 7.70 -32.11
N ALA A 2 13.51 8.09 -31.02
CA ALA A 2 14.20 9.38 -30.92
C ALA A 2 15.51 9.10 -30.17
N LEU A 3 16.59 9.01 -30.95
CA LEU A 3 17.96 8.92 -30.49
C LEU A 3 18.32 10.25 -29.83
N CYS A 4 18.65 10.24 -28.54
CA CYS A 4 19.41 11.34 -27.94
C CYS A 4 20.61 10.80 -27.18
N ASN A 5 21.73 10.79 -27.91
CA ASN A 5 23.11 10.98 -27.46
C ASN A 5 23.62 10.19 -26.23
N LYS A 6 24.30 9.08 -26.52
CA LYS A 6 25.23 8.37 -25.61
C LYS A 6 26.55 9.13 -25.34
N HIS A 7 26.66 10.41 -25.68
CA HIS A 7 27.93 11.15 -25.60
C HIS A 7 28.02 12.22 -24.49
N VAL A 8 27.07 12.26 -23.55
CA VAL A 8 27.13 13.19 -22.40
C VAL A 8 27.62 12.49 -21.11
N PHE A 9 27.72 11.16 -21.09
CA PHE A 9 27.98 10.40 -19.85
C PHE A 9 29.46 10.12 -19.53
N SER A 10 30.43 10.45 -20.41
CA SER A 10 31.84 10.06 -20.19
C SER A 10 32.72 11.11 -19.50
N LYS A 11 32.15 12.16 -18.90
CA LYS A 11 32.93 13.20 -18.20
C LYS A 11 32.55 13.46 -16.74
N TRP A 12 31.87 12.51 -16.09
CA TRP A 12 31.57 12.58 -14.66
C TRP A 12 32.59 11.78 -13.85
N SER A 13 33.82 12.28 -13.82
CA SER A 13 34.74 11.95 -12.74
C SER A 13 35.59 13.18 -12.40
N LYS A 14 35.58 13.48 -11.10
CA LYS A 14 36.43 14.42 -10.35
C LYS A 14 35.84 15.83 -10.16
N HIS A 15 35.70 16.15 -8.88
CA HIS A 15 35.24 17.40 -8.24
C HIS A 15 33.73 17.60 -8.07
N ALA A 16 33.33 17.46 -6.80
CA ALA A 16 32.18 18.08 -6.14
C ALA A 16 31.11 18.68 -7.07
N LEU A 17 30.06 17.90 -7.32
CA LEU A 17 28.74 18.46 -7.57
C LEU A 17 28.41 19.36 -6.39
N SER A 18 28.63 20.67 -6.55
CA SER A 18 28.24 21.69 -5.58
C SER A 18 26.81 21.39 -5.13
N CYS A 19 26.57 21.40 -3.82
CA CYS A 19 25.26 21.14 -3.22
C CYS A 19 24.15 21.96 -3.92
N SER A 20 24.51 23.13 -4.46
CA SER A 20 23.68 24.00 -5.29
C SER A 20 23.16 23.36 -6.59
N PHE A 21 23.94 22.50 -7.28
CA PHE A 21 23.53 21.86 -8.53
C PHE A 21 22.52 20.74 -8.29
N ILE A 22 22.70 19.97 -7.20
CA ILE A 22 21.75 18.95 -6.75
C ILE A 22 20.45 19.61 -6.27
N LEU A 23 20.54 20.70 -5.51
CA LEU A 23 19.38 21.50 -5.09
C LEU A 23 18.64 22.13 -6.29
N PHE A 24 19.36 22.58 -7.32
CA PHE A 24 18.75 23.12 -8.54
C PHE A 24 18.09 22.02 -9.38
N PHE A 25 18.72 20.84 -9.50
CA PHE A 25 18.12 19.68 -10.15
C PHE A 25 16.88 19.17 -9.40
N LEU A 26 16.94 19.10 -8.06
CA LEU A 26 15.80 18.70 -7.23
C LEU A 26 14.69 19.75 -7.25
N LYS A 27 15.00 21.06 -7.18
CA LYS A 27 14.01 22.14 -7.40
C LYS A 27 13.41 22.07 -8.78
N GLY A 28 14.19 21.78 -9.81
CA GLY A 28 13.73 21.60 -11.18
C GLY A 28 12.80 20.41 -11.33
N ILE A 29 13.15 19.25 -10.75
CA ILE A 29 12.31 18.05 -10.73
C ILE A 29 11.02 18.31 -9.92
N ILE A 30 11.11 18.96 -8.76
CA ILE A 30 9.94 19.32 -7.93
C ILE A 30 9.05 20.33 -8.65
N LEU A 31 9.58 21.38 -9.30
CA LEU A 31 8.79 22.32 -10.10
C LEU A 31 8.16 21.65 -11.32
N SER A 32 8.87 20.71 -11.96
CA SER A 32 8.35 19.92 -13.10
C SER A 32 7.20 19.00 -12.66
N PHE A 33 7.30 18.43 -11.46
CA PHE A 33 6.25 17.64 -10.85
C PHE A 33 5.07 18.53 -10.45
N GLN A 34 5.34 19.68 -9.83
CA GLN A 34 4.34 20.62 -9.34
C GLN A 34 3.58 21.33 -10.47
N THR A 35 4.17 21.49 -11.66
CA THR A 35 3.48 22.06 -12.83
C THR A 35 2.67 21.04 -13.64
N ARG A 36 2.98 19.73 -13.54
CA ARG A 36 2.24 18.67 -14.27
C ARG A 36 1.20 17.94 -13.42
N LEU A 37 1.48 17.65 -12.14
CA LEU A 37 0.53 16.93 -11.27
C LEU A 37 -0.60 17.83 -10.75
N PHE A 38 -0.35 19.12 -10.50
CA PHE A 38 -1.39 20.02 -9.97
C PHE A 38 -2.58 20.22 -10.91
N PRO A 39 -2.39 20.45 -12.23
CA PRO A 39 -3.50 20.56 -13.17
C PRO A 39 -4.32 19.26 -13.28
N GLU A 40 -3.66 18.10 -13.29
CA GLU A 40 -4.33 16.79 -13.33
C GLU A 40 -5.12 16.52 -12.04
N LEU A 41 -4.53 16.79 -10.88
CA LEU A 41 -5.20 16.65 -9.58
C LEU A 41 -6.38 17.60 -9.46
N LYS A 42 -6.25 18.85 -9.94
CA LYS A 42 -7.33 19.84 -9.98
C LYS A 42 -8.46 19.40 -10.90
N SER A 43 -8.14 18.87 -12.08
CA SER A 43 -9.13 18.33 -13.02
C SER A 43 -9.89 17.13 -12.44
N CYS A 44 -9.21 16.24 -11.70
CA CYS A 44 -9.86 15.14 -11.00
C CYS A 44 -10.81 15.62 -9.90
N LEU A 45 -10.42 16.65 -9.15
CA LEU A 45 -11.24 17.24 -8.10
C LEU A 45 -12.50 17.92 -8.67
N GLU A 46 -12.34 18.71 -9.73
CA GLU A 46 -13.45 19.39 -10.43
C GLU A 46 -14.47 18.37 -10.96
N ARG A 47 -14.01 17.29 -11.59
CA ARG A 47 -14.88 16.18 -12.03
C ARG A 47 -15.58 15.45 -10.89
N CYS A 48 -14.93 15.35 -9.73
CA CYS A 48 -15.51 14.75 -8.53
C CYS A 48 -16.67 15.61 -8.00
N GLU A 49 -16.45 16.92 -7.88
CA GLU A 49 -17.50 17.86 -7.45
C GLU A 49 -18.68 17.87 -8.43
N GLU A 50 -18.44 17.91 -9.75
CA GLU A 50 -19.51 17.84 -10.75
C GLU A 50 -20.41 16.60 -10.61
N LEU A 51 -19.81 15.44 -10.32
CA LEU A 51 -20.57 14.21 -10.12
C LEU A 51 -21.34 14.23 -8.80
N TRP A 52 -20.75 14.75 -7.72
CA TRP A 52 -21.48 14.94 -6.46
C TRP A 52 -22.66 15.90 -6.61
N GLU A 53 -22.52 16.97 -7.39
CA GLU A 53 -23.63 17.88 -7.68
C GLU A 53 -24.77 17.18 -8.44
N ARG A 54 -24.44 16.26 -9.37
CA ARG A 54 -25.46 15.42 -10.01
C ARG A 54 -26.14 14.49 -9.03
N VAL A 55 -25.38 13.85 -8.13
CA VAL A 55 -25.91 13.00 -7.06
C VAL A 55 -26.85 13.81 -6.16
N GLU A 56 -26.48 15.02 -5.79
CA GLU A 56 -27.30 15.91 -4.97
C GLU A 56 -28.60 16.30 -5.69
N GLY A 57 -28.52 16.62 -7.00
CA GLY A 57 -29.68 16.93 -7.84
C GLY A 57 -30.72 15.80 -7.91
N VAL A 58 -30.30 14.54 -7.77
CA VAL A 58 -31.22 13.37 -7.72
C VAL A 58 -31.29 12.69 -6.35
N ARG A 59 -30.80 13.34 -5.29
CA ARG A 59 -30.70 12.76 -3.94
C ARG A 59 -32.03 12.22 -3.41
N HIS A 60 -33.12 12.93 -3.67
CA HIS A 60 -34.46 12.50 -3.28
C HIS A 60 -34.86 11.15 -3.91
N LYS A 61 -34.41 10.84 -5.14
CA LYS A 61 -34.65 9.55 -5.79
C LYS A 61 -33.72 8.48 -5.20
N LEU A 62 -32.44 8.82 -5.07
CA LEU A 62 -31.41 7.90 -4.55
C LEU A 62 -31.74 7.42 -3.14
N THR A 63 -32.03 8.34 -2.21
CA THR A 63 -32.35 7.98 -0.81
C THR A 63 -33.58 7.08 -0.67
N ARG A 64 -34.50 7.09 -1.66
CA ARG A 64 -35.66 6.17 -1.69
C ARG A 64 -35.31 4.77 -2.16
N ILE A 65 -34.27 4.60 -2.99
CA ILE A 65 -33.89 3.28 -3.51
C ILE A 65 -32.77 2.62 -2.68
N LEU A 66 -31.86 3.42 -2.12
CA LEU A 66 -30.69 2.92 -1.41
C LEU A 66 -31.08 2.21 -0.11
N ASN A 67 -30.47 1.06 0.14
CA ASN A 67 -30.60 0.36 1.42
C ASN A 67 -29.26 0.38 2.16
N PRO A 68 -29.08 1.27 3.17
CA PRO A 68 -27.82 1.39 3.89
C PRO A 68 -27.29 0.08 4.45
N ALA A 69 -28.15 -0.82 4.94
CA ALA A 69 -27.73 -2.11 5.48
C ALA A 69 -27.11 -3.06 4.44
N LYS A 70 -27.40 -2.87 3.14
CA LYS A 70 -26.76 -3.62 2.05
C LYS A 70 -25.46 -2.99 1.58
N LEU A 71 -25.35 -1.67 1.69
CA LEU A 71 -24.22 -0.90 1.18
C LEU A 71 -23.06 -0.83 2.18
N THR A 72 -23.36 -0.65 3.46
CA THR A 72 -22.37 -0.45 4.54
C THR A 72 -21.28 -1.54 4.60
N PRO A 73 -21.54 -2.86 4.40
CA PRO A 73 -20.48 -3.86 4.41
C PRO A 73 -19.46 -3.67 3.28
N TYR A 74 -19.92 -3.31 2.07
CA TYR A 74 -19.04 -3.01 0.94
C TYR A 74 -18.21 -1.75 1.20
N LEU A 75 -18.86 -0.70 1.70
CA LEU A 75 -18.21 0.56 2.00
C LEU A 75 -17.13 0.42 3.09
N ARG A 76 -17.34 -0.45 4.09
CA ARG A 76 -16.30 -0.81 5.07
C ARG A 76 -15.13 -1.55 4.42
N GLN A 77 -15.38 -2.50 3.51
CA GLN A 77 -14.32 -3.20 2.77
C GLN A 77 -13.47 -2.23 1.94
N CYS A 78 -14.10 -1.22 1.35
CA CYS A 78 -13.42 -0.14 0.63
C CYS A 78 -12.67 0.84 1.54
N LYS A 79 -12.78 0.71 2.87
CA LYS A 79 -12.20 1.62 3.87
C LYS A 79 -12.57 3.08 3.60
N VAL A 80 -13.83 3.32 3.27
CA VAL A 80 -14.40 4.68 3.11
C VAL A 80 -15.32 5.05 4.27
N ILE A 81 -15.83 4.06 5.00
CA ILE A 81 -16.51 4.25 6.28
C ILE A 81 -15.93 3.25 7.28
N ASP A 82 -15.94 3.59 8.56
CA ASP A 82 -15.52 2.70 9.63
C ASP A 82 -16.71 2.06 10.37
N GLU A 83 -16.45 1.39 11.49
CA GLU A 83 -17.48 0.78 12.33
C GLU A 83 -18.37 1.81 13.03
N GLN A 84 -17.81 2.97 13.38
CA GLN A 84 -18.56 4.04 14.04
C GLN A 84 -19.52 4.70 13.05
N ASP A 85 -19.06 4.98 11.83
CA ASP A 85 -19.91 5.48 10.75
C ASP A 85 -21.05 4.52 10.41
N GLU A 86 -20.77 3.20 10.38
CA GLU A 86 -21.77 2.16 10.14
C GLU A 86 -22.83 2.14 11.25
N ASP A 87 -22.41 2.13 12.52
CA ASP A 87 -23.32 2.15 13.66
C ASP A 87 -24.17 3.43 13.68
N GLU A 88 -23.57 4.58 13.38
CA GLU A 88 -24.27 5.85 13.27
C GLU A 88 -25.38 5.80 12.21
N VAL A 89 -25.09 5.23 11.04
CA VAL A 89 -26.08 5.11 9.95
C VAL A 89 -27.15 4.08 10.26
N LEU A 90 -26.80 2.92 10.84
CA LEU A 90 -27.72 1.79 10.98
C LEU A 90 -28.52 1.83 12.27
N ASN A 91 -27.94 2.29 13.39
CA ASN A 91 -28.50 2.10 14.72
C ASN A 91 -28.85 3.41 15.45
N SER A 92 -28.38 4.57 14.97
CA SER A 92 -28.71 5.87 15.57
C SER A 92 -30.22 6.16 15.57
N THR A 93 -30.71 6.66 16.70
CA THR A 93 -32.10 7.12 16.86
C THR A 93 -32.38 8.43 16.11
N GLN A 94 -31.34 9.15 15.67
CA GLN A 94 -31.48 10.39 14.90
C GLN A 94 -32.05 10.15 13.49
N TYR A 95 -31.91 8.93 12.97
CA TYR A 95 -32.34 8.55 11.62
C TYR A 95 -33.32 7.38 11.66
N PRO A 96 -34.56 7.58 12.15
CA PRO A 96 -35.50 6.48 12.37
C PRO A 96 -35.95 5.81 11.06
N LEU A 97 -35.91 6.54 9.94
CA LEU A 97 -36.37 6.05 8.64
C LEU A 97 -35.20 5.65 7.74
N ARG A 98 -35.38 4.59 6.92
CA ARG A 98 -34.37 4.16 5.93
C ARG A 98 -33.94 5.30 5.00
N ILE A 99 -34.86 6.16 4.59
CA ILE A 99 -34.57 7.31 3.73
C ILE A 99 -33.62 8.30 4.41
N SER A 100 -33.82 8.57 5.70
CA SER A 100 -32.95 9.44 6.51
C SER A 100 -31.57 8.80 6.71
N LYS A 101 -31.52 7.48 6.96
CA LYS A 101 -30.26 6.72 7.04
C LYS A 101 -29.49 6.77 5.72
N ALA A 102 -30.17 6.62 4.59
CA ALA A 102 -29.56 6.76 3.27
C ALA A 102 -29.08 8.19 3.00
N GLY A 103 -29.83 9.20 3.45
CA GLY A 103 -29.40 10.59 3.41
C GLY A 103 -28.10 10.80 4.18
N ARG A 104 -28.03 10.30 5.42
CA ARG A 104 -26.82 10.38 6.25
C ARG A 104 -25.63 9.66 5.64
N LEU A 105 -25.84 8.46 5.10
CA LEU A 105 -24.78 7.71 4.43
C LEU A 105 -24.18 8.50 3.25
N LEU A 106 -25.01 9.20 2.47
CA LEU A 106 -24.53 10.07 1.39
C LEU A 106 -23.69 11.24 1.92
N ASP A 107 -24.06 11.84 3.05
CA ASP A 107 -23.29 12.93 3.66
C ASP A 107 -21.91 12.47 4.13
N ILE A 108 -21.84 11.29 4.77
CA ILE A 108 -20.57 10.68 5.18
C ILE A 108 -19.70 10.44 3.95
N LEU A 109 -20.25 9.82 2.90
CA LEU A 109 -19.50 9.54 1.66
C LEU A 109 -19.04 10.82 0.96
N ARG A 110 -19.84 11.89 0.97
CA ARG A 110 -19.43 13.20 0.43
C ARG A 110 -18.23 13.76 1.22
N GLY A 111 -18.22 13.62 2.54
CA GLY A 111 -17.10 13.99 3.40
C GLY A 111 -15.80 13.24 3.10
N GLN A 112 -15.87 12.05 2.50
CA GLN A 112 -14.71 11.25 2.08
C GLN A 112 -14.16 11.65 0.70
N GLY A 113 -14.74 12.67 0.05
CA GLY A 113 -14.28 13.23 -1.22
C GLY A 113 -14.29 12.21 -2.37
N GLN A 114 -13.20 12.16 -3.14
CA GLN A 114 -13.09 11.31 -4.33
C GLN A 114 -13.22 9.81 -4.02
N ARG A 115 -12.66 9.35 -2.89
CA ARG A 115 -12.77 7.94 -2.50
C ARG A 115 -14.21 7.57 -2.14
N GLY A 116 -14.92 8.46 -1.44
CA GLY A 116 -16.33 8.29 -1.13
C GLY A 116 -17.20 8.26 -2.38
N LEU A 117 -16.95 9.17 -3.34
CA LEU A 117 -17.63 9.17 -4.64
C LEU A 117 -17.40 7.85 -5.36
N GLN A 118 -16.15 7.42 -5.50
CA GLN A 118 -15.82 6.19 -6.22
C GLN A 118 -16.50 4.97 -5.57
N ALA A 119 -16.45 4.85 -4.25
CA ALA A 119 -17.12 3.76 -3.54
C ALA A 119 -18.64 3.80 -3.72
N PHE A 120 -19.23 5.00 -3.71
CA PHE A 120 -20.64 5.19 -3.99
C PHE A 120 -21.00 4.74 -5.40
N MET A 121 -20.23 5.17 -6.41
CA MET A 121 -20.46 4.82 -7.81
C MET A 121 -20.33 3.31 -8.05
N GLU A 122 -19.30 2.66 -7.51
CA GLU A 122 -19.13 1.20 -7.59
C GLU A 122 -20.27 0.46 -6.88
N SER A 123 -20.74 0.97 -5.73
CA SER A 123 -21.90 0.40 -5.03
C SER A 123 -23.21 0.58 -5.81
N LEU A 124 -23.40 1.73 -6.46
CA LEU A 124 -24.58 2.03 -7.26
C LEU A 124 -24.58 1.17 -8.53
N GLU A 125 -23.42 1.01 -9.17
CA GLU A 125 -23.23 0.12 -10.33
C GLU A 125 -23.60 -1.33 -9.99
N PHE A 126 -23.23 -1.80 -8.79
CA PHE A 126 -23.50 -3.17 -8.35
C PHE A 126 -24.95 -3.41 -7.94
N TYR A 127 -25.53 -2.54 -7.10
CA TYR A 127 -26.86 -2.76 -6.52
C TYR A 127 -28.01 -2.12 -7.31
N HIS A 128 -27.72 -1.08 -8.08
CA HIS A 128 -28.70 -0.20 -8.73
C HIS A 128 -28.20 0.25 -10.13
N PRO A 129 -27.91 -0.69 -11.05
CA PRO A 129 -27.23 -0.42 -12.32
C PRO A 129 -27.98 0.59 -13.20
N GLU A 130 -29.32 0.56 -13.20
CA GLU A 130 -30.13 1.51 -13.96
C GLU A 130 -29.90 2.96 -13.50
N GLN A 131 -29.83 3.18 -12.19
CA GLN A 131 -29.61 4.51 -11.63
C GLN A 131 -28.17 4.97 -11.81
N TYR A 132 -27.21 4.04 -11.79
CA TYR A 132 -25.83 4.34 -12.19
C TYR A 132 -25.76 4.86 -13.64
N THR A 133 -26.42 4.17 -14.58
CA THR A 133 -26.43 4.58 -15.98
C THR A 133 -27.17 5.90 -16.18
N GLN A 134 -28.27 6.15 -15.46
CA GLN A 134 -28.97 7.44 -15.52
C GLN A 134 -28.10 8.61 -15.03
N LEU A 135 -27.26 8.38 -14.01
CA LEU A 135 -26.45 9.42 -13.39
C LEU A 135 -25.16 9.71 -14.18
N THR A 136 -24.57 8.67 -14.78
CA THR A 136 -23.27 8.76 -15.48
C THR A 136 -23.36 8.78 -16.99
N GLY A 137 -24.45 8.25 -17.57
CA GLY A 137 -24.55 7.92 -18.99
C GLY A 137 -23.71 6.72 -19.40
N GLN A 138 -23.09 5.99 -18.46
CA GLN A 138 -22.19 4.88 -18.73
C GLN A 138 -22.83 3.52 -18.44
N GLN A 139 -22.33 2.49 -19.12
CA GLN A 139 -22.75 1.11 -18.87
C GLN A 139 -22.07 0.55 -17.61
N PRO A 140 -22.78 -0.24 -16.79
CA PRO A 140 -22.20 -0.93 -15.65
C PRO A 140 -21.12 -1.93 -16.10
N THR A 141 -19.93 -1.75 -15.58
CA THR A 141 -18.75 -2.61 -15.76
C THR A 141 -18.49 -3.52 -14.55
N HIS A 142 -19.20 -3.29 -13.44
CA HIS A 142 -19.09 -4.03 -12.17
C HIS A 142 -17.64 -4.11 -11.66
N ARG A 143 -16.90 -3.01 -11.74
CA ARG A 143 -15.50 -2.97 -11.31
C ARG A 143 -15.43 -2.64 -9.82
N CYS A 144 -14.73 -3.48 -9.06
CA CYS A 144 -14.43 -3.22 -7.64
C CYS A 144 -13.00 -2.68 -7.50
N SER A 145 -12.74 -1.51 -8.08
CA SER A 145 -11.37 -0.97 -8.19
C SER A 145 -10.77 -0.69 -6.82
N LEU A 146 -11.57 -0.18 -5.87
CA LEU A 146 -11.10 0.11 -4.51
C LEU A 146 -10.68 -1.14 -3.73
N ILE A 147 -11.45 -2.24 -3.86
CA ILE A 147 -11.09 -3.52 -3.23
C ILE A 147 -9.80 -4.07 -3.85
N LEU A 148 -9.69 -4.03 -5.19
CA LEU A 148 -8.50 -4.50 -5.89
C LEU A 148 -7.25 -3.70 -5.51
N GLU A 149 -7.36 -2.37 -5.40
CA GLU A 149 -6.27 -1.50 -4.93
C GLU A 149 -5.84 -1.86 -3.51
N GLY A 150 -6.80 -2.03 -2.59
CA GLY A 150 -6.52 -2.40 -1.21
C GLY A 150 -5.82 -3.76 -1.09
N LEU A 151 -6.29 -4.76 -1.84
CA LEU A 151 -5.65 -6.08 -1.91
C LEU A 151 -4.25 -6.00 -2.50
N THR A 152 -4.05 -5.23 -3.57
CA THR A 152 -2.75 -5.06 -4.20
C THR A 152 -1.74 -4.42 -3.24
N GLN A 153 -2.14 -3.36 -2.53
CA GLN A 153 -1.29 -2.73 -1.52
C GLN A 153 -0.94 -3.70 -0.38
N PHE A 154 -1.92 -4.45 0.12
CA PHE A 154 -1.71 -5.46 1.16
C PHE A 154 -0.69 -6.52 0.71
N LEU A 155 -0.88 -7.11 -0.49
CA LEU A 155 0.03 -8.11 -1.03
C LEU A 155 1.44 -7.56 -1.24
N LEU A 156 1.58 -6.32 -1.71
CA LEU A 156 2.88 -5.66 -1.86
C LEU A 156 3.60 -5.49 -0.50
N LEU A 157 2.87 -5.12 0.55
CA LEU A 157 3.41 -5.01 1.90
C LEU A 157 3.84 -6.38 2.44
N GLU A 158 3.01 -7.40 2.27
CA GLU A 158 3.34 -8.75 2.78
C GLU A 158 4.53 -9.35 2.02
N VAL A 159 4.62 -9.17 0.70
CA VAL A 159 5.79 -9.57 -0.10
C VAL A 159 7.06 -8.86 0.38
N ARG A 160 6.99 -7.56 0.71
CA ARG A 160 8.14 -6.82 1.26
C ARG A 160 8.58 -7.40 2.61
N LYS A 161 7.63 -7.68 3.49
CA LYS A 161 7.89 -8.27 4.81
C LYS A 161 8.53 -9.66 4.68
N LEU A 162 8.02 -10.52 3.80
CA LEU A 162 8.57 -11.84 3.52
C LEU A 162 10.01 -11.75 2.96
N ARG A 163 10.27 -10.80 2.05
CA ARG A 163 11.62 -10.58 1.52
C ARG A 163 12.62 -10.17 2.61
N GLU A 164 12.20 -9.32 3.53
CA GLU A 164 13.02 -8.89 4.65
C GLU A 164 13.28 -10.04 5.64
N GLN A 165 12.25 -10.84 5.96
CA GLN A 165 12.41 -12.05 6.77
C GLN A 165 13.39 -13.04 6.14
N LEU A 166 13.28 -13.30 4.83
CA LEU A 166 14.21 -14.18 4.12
C LEU A 166 15.65 -13.65 4.16
N ARG A 167 15.84 -12.34 3.98
CA ARG A 167 17.16 -11.70 4.07
C ARG A 167 17.77 -11.90 5.46
N ASN A 168 16.99 -11.67 6.51
CA ASN A 168 17.42 -11.83 7.90
C ASN A 168 17.73 -13.29 8.25
N SER A 169 16.91 -14.23 7.78
CA SER A 169 17.17 -15.66 7.92
C SER A 169 18.52 -16.05 7.30
N ARG A 170 18.81 -15.61 6.07
CA ARG A 170 20.09 -15.88 5.38
C ARG A 170 21.30 -15.25 6.05
N LEU A 171 21.13 -14.11 6.73
CA LEU A 171 22.21 -13.49 7.52
C LEU A 171 22.47 -14.29 8.80
N CYS A 172 21.40 -14.71 9.47
CA CYS A 172 21.50 -15.55 10.66
C CYS A 172 22.17 -16.90 10.35
N GLU A 173 21.72 -17.57 9.29
CA GLU A 173 22.30 -18.82 8.80
C GLU A 173 23.80 -18.69 8.54
N ARG A 174 24.22 -17.68 7.75
CA ARG A 174 25.65 -17.44 7.48
C ARG A 174 26.48 -17.23 8.76
N ARG A 175 25.94 -16.47 9.72
CA ARG A 175 26.59 -16.23 11.01
C ARG A 175 26.70 -17.52 11.83
N LEU A 176 25.65 -18.34 11.85
CA LEU A 176 25.67 -19.64 12.54
C LEU A 176 26.67 -20.58 11.87
N SER A 177 26.65 -20.71 10.55
CA SER A 177 27.62 -21.55 9.81
C SER A 177 29.07 -21.13 10.06
N GLN A 178 29.35 -19.82 10.16
CA GLN A 178 30.68 -19.35 10.53
C GLN A 178 31.06 -19.76 11.96
N ARG A 179 30.14 -19.62 12.92
CA ARG A 179 30.37 -20.05 14.30
C ARG A 179 30.57 -21.55 14.43
N CYS A 180 29.81 -22.36 13.69
CA CYS A 180 29.99 -23.82 13.64
C CYS A 180 31.37 -24.20 13.13
N ARG A 181 31.82 -23.59 12.02
CA ARG A 181 33.18 -23.84 11.48
C ARG A 181 34.27 -23.51 12.51
N MET A 182 34.21 -22.34 13.15
CA MET A 182 35.19 -21.98 14.18
C MET A 182 35.16 -22.96 15.37
N ALA A 183 33.97 -23.36 15.82
CA ALA A 183 33.83 -24.32 16.90
C ALA A 183 34.40 -25.71 16.53
N GLU A 184 34.21 -26.16 15.28
CA GLU A 184 34.77 -27.41 14.76
C GLU A 184 36.31 -27.36 14.65
N GLU A 185 36.88 -26.22 14.24
CA GLU A 185 38.34 -26.02 14.22
C GLU A 185 38.94 -26.08 15.63
N GLU A 186 38.34 -25.36 16.59
CA GLU A 186 38.77 -25.38 17.99
C GLU A 186 38.67 -26.76 18.61
N ARG A 187 37.57 -27.47 18.36
CA ARG A 187 37.40 -28.88 18.76
C ARG A 187 38.52 -29.76 18.19
N SER A 188 38.80 -29.64 16.90
CA SER A 188 39.84 -30.42 16.22
C SER A 188 41.25 -30.10 16.73
N ARG A 189 41.52 -28.86 17.16
CA ARG A 189 42.78 -28.47 17.81
C ARG A 189 42.89 -29.09 19.21
N ALA A 190 41.83 -29.03 20.00
CA ALA A 190 41.79 -29.61 21.33
C ALA A 190 41.94 -31.14 21.30
N GLU A 191 41.30 -31.82 20.36
CA GLU A 191 41.40 -33.27 20.18
C GLU A 191 42.84 -33.72 19.85
N ARG A 192 43.52 -33.02 18.94
CA ARG A 192 44.94 -33.28 18.62
C ARG A 192 45.84 -33.10 19.84
N LYS A 193 45.73 -31.97 20.53
CA LYS A 193 46.51 -31.71 21.76
C LYS A 193 46.27 -32.77 22.83
N ALA A 194 45.04 -33.25 22.97
CA ALA A 194 44.72 -34.32 23.90
C ALA A 194 45.30 -35.69 23.48
N GLN A 195 45.41 -35.96 22.18
CA GLN A 195 46.10 -37.16 21.67
C GLN A 195 47.60 -37.10 21.92
N ASP A 196 48.25 -35.96 21.64
CA ASP A 196 49.68 -35.76 21.87
C ASP A 196 50.03 -35.94 23.36
N LEU A 197 49.29 -35.30 24.27
CA LEU A 197 49.49 -35.46 25.72
C LEU A 197 49.30 -36.91 26.19
N ARG A 198 48.36 -37.65 25.58
CA ARG A 198 48.19 -39.09 25.87
C ARG A 198 49.39 -39.89 25.41
N HIS A 199 49.94 -39.57 24.24
CA HIS A 199 51.13 -40.24 23.72
C HIS A 199 52.35 -39.97 24.60
N ASP A 200 52.59 -38.71 24.98
CA ASP A 200 53.71 -38.29 25.84
C ASP A 200 53.64 -38.97 27.20
N LYS A 201 52.44 -39.05 27.80
CA LYS A 201 52.24 -39.76 29.07
C LYS A 201 52.63 -41.23 28.97
N LEU A 202 52.20 -41.92 27.91
CA LEU A 202 52.54 -43.33 27.66
C LEU A 202 54.02 -43.55 27.34
N GLN A 203 54.71 -42.55 26.79
CA GLN A 203 56.16 -42.58 26.59
C GLN A 203 56.86 -42.48 27.96
N LEU A 204 56.48 -41.51 28.79
CA LEU A 204 57.05 -41.34 30.13
C LEU A 204 56.85 -42.57 31.02
N GLU A 205 55.67 -43.19 31.00
CA GLU A 205 55.39 -44.43 31.74
C GLU A 205 56.18 -45.65 31.24
N ARG A 206 56.78 -45.59 30.04
CA ARG A 206 57.64 -46.66 29.49
C ARG A 206 59.13 -46.48 29.80
N PHE A 207 59.55 -45.26 30.15
CA PHE A 207 60.95 -44.92 30.40
C PHE A 207 61.24 -44.56 31.87
N GLY A 208 60.23 -44.57 32.74
CA GLY A 208 60.36 -44.48 34.20
C GLY A 208 60.07 -45.81 34.87
#